data_AF-A0A7W6IJ39-F1
#
_entry.id   AF-A0A7W6IJ39-F1
#
_cell.length_a   1.000
_cell.length_b   1.000
_cell.length_c   1.000
_cell.angle_alpha   90.00
_cell.angle_beta   90.00
_cell.angle_gamma   90.00
#
_symmetry.space_group_name_H-M   'P 1'
#
loop_
_entity.id
_entity.type
_entity.pdbx_description
1 polymer ?
#
loop_
_entity_poly.entity_id
_entity_poly.type
_entity_poly.pdbx_seq_one_letter_code
_entity_poly.pdbx_strand_id
1 'polypeptide(L)'
;MAEDWISITEAAARLTAAGDPVDRSTLSRYLKQHAEALPTRAEGKSNLVDFERLVAHRAENIRLRTGPAAPRMPAAARAYADVGSSRFTGSQTNGAARKANADAELREMDLALRRKQLTVVAEVDQAGRDAVALMQSAFERAVETEAAALAMKYGWDERTVRLALKTFTRRGLEVFNREILDRLDAIRRDRDAAEAAGEPLNRSEASPLQ
;
A
#
# COMPACT_ATOMS: atom_id res chain seq x y z
N MET A 1 1.83 -24.55 -1.23
CA MET A 1 2.37 -23.62 -2.24
C MET A 1 3.79 -24.06 -2.49
N ALA A 2 4.10 -24.46 -3.72
CA ALA A 2 5.38 -25.08 -4.05
C ALA A 2 6.41 -23.97 -4.28
N GLU A 3 7.40 -23.85 -3.40
CA GLU A 3 8.49 -22.90 -3.57
C GLU A 3 9.37 -23.34 -4.75
N ASP A 4 9.16 -22.75 -5.93
CA ASP A 4 9.94 -23.04 -7.14
C ASP A 4 11.21 -22.17 -7.17
N TRP A 5 12.27 -22.68 -6.55
CA TRP A 5 13.58 -22.04 -6.48
C TRP A 5 14.35 -22.28 -7.79
N ILE A 6 14.43 -21.26 -8.64
CA ILE A 6 15.09 -21.35 -9.95
C ILE A 6 16.27 -20.39 -10.07
N SER A 7 17.20 -20.68 -10.97
CA SER A 7 18.35 -19.80 -11.20
C SER A 7 17.92 -18.45 -11.81
N ILE A 8 18.66 -17.37 -11.55
CA ILE A 8 18.39 -16.03 -12.14
C ILE A 8 18.29 -16.08 -13.68
N THR A 9 19.13 -16.90 -14.32
CA THR A 9 19.12 -17.03 -15.79
C THR A 9 17.83 -17.68 -16.27
N GLU A 10 17.36 -18.71 -15.58
CA GLU A 10 16.12 -19.40 -15.88
C GLU A 10 14.89 -18.53 -15.57
N ALA A 11 14.92 -17.79 -14.46
CA ALA A 11 13.88 -16.83 -14.11
C ALA A 11 13.72 -15.74 -15.17
N ALA A 12 14.83 -15.20 -15.69
CA ALA A 12 14.79 -14.21 -16.77
C ALA A 12 14.19 -14.79 -18.06
N ALA A 13 14.52 -16.05 -18.41
CA ALA A 13 13.95 -16.73 -19.57
C ALA A 13 12.44 -16.99 -19.40
N ARG A 14 12.00 -17.45 -18.23
CA ARG A 14 10.58 -17.68 -17.94
C ARG A 14 9.77 -16.38 -17.88
N LEU A 15 10.31 -15.31 -17.31
CA LEU A 15 9.69 -13.97 -17.32
C LEU A 15 9.53 -13.45 -18.76
N THR A 16 10.57 -13.61 -19.58
CA THR A 16 10.53 -13.21 -21.00
C THR A 16 9.49 -14.03 -21.79
N ALA A 17 9.38 -15.32 -21.52
CA ALA A 17 8.35 -16.18 -22.10
C ALA A 17 6.93 -15.82 -21.64
N ALA A 18 6.78 -15.33 -20.41
CA ALA A 18 5.52 -14.85 -19.84
C ALA A 18 5.14 -13.41 -20.30
N GLY A 19 5.94 -12.78 -21.17
CA GLY A 19 5.67 -11.47 -21.73
C GLY A 19 6.34 -10.29 -21.03
N ASP A 20 7.24 -10.53 -20.08
CA ASP A 20 8.07 -9.51 -19.43
C ASP A 20 9.53 -9.59 -19.96
N PRO A 21 9.91 -8.79 -20.96
CA PRO A 21 11.24 -8.87 -21.57
C PRO A 21 12.31 -8.35 -20.59
N VAL A 22 13.03 -9.28 -19.96
CA VAL A 22 14.02 -8.97 -18.92
C VAL A 22 15.32 -9.72 -19.16
N ASP A 23 16.41 -8.96 -19.25
CA ASP A 23 17.76 -9.51 -19.31
C ASP A 23 18.29 -9.91 -17.92
N ARG A 24 19.17 -10.91 -17.89
CA ARG A 24 19.81 -11.41 -16.66
C ARG A 24 20.45 -10.30 -15.80
N SER A 25 21.10 -9.31 -16.43
CA SER A 25 21.74 -8.18 -15.75
C SER A 25 20.72 -7.26 -15.08
N THR A 26 19.61 -6.99 -15.77
CA THR A 26 18.47 -6.21 -15.27
C THR A 26 17.80 -6.90 -14.09
N LEU A 27 17.58 -8.22 -14.20
CA LEU A 27 17.02 -9.02 -13.12
C LEU A 27 17.95 -9.06 -11.90
N SER A 28 19.26 -9.19 -12.10
CA SER A 28 20.23 -9.17 -11.01
C SER A 28 20.28 -7.82 -10.28
N ARG A 29 20.18 -6.69 -11.01
CA ARG A 29 20.09 -5.36 -10.40
C ARG A 29 18.78 -5.20 -9.62
N TYR A 30 17.67 -5.67 -10.18
CA TYR A 30 16.35 -5.62 -9.55
C TYR A 30 16.32 -6.40 -8.22
N LEU A 31 16.89 -7.60 -8.20
CA LEU A 31 16.99 -8.41 -6.97
C LEU A 31 17.86 -7.76 -5.90
N LYS A 32 18.94 -7.06 -6.28
CA LYS A 32 19.75 -6.29 -5.33
C LYS A 32 19.02 -5.09 -4.75
N GLN A 33 18.18 -4.43 -5.55
CA GLN A 33 17.38 -3.28 -5.13
C GLN A 33 16.21 -3.68 -4.21
N HIS A 34 15.66 -4.88 -4.39
CA HIS A 34 14.53 -5.41 -3.62
C HIS A 34 14.93 -6.64 -2.77
N ALA A 35 16.15 -6.63 -2.23
CA ALA A 35 16.70 -7.74 -1.45
C ALA A 35 15.93 -8.02 -0.14
N GLU A 36 15.24 -7.01 0.40
CA GLU A 36 14.42 -7.15 1.61
C GLU A 36 13.10 -7.89 1.36
N ALA A 37 12.56 -7.81 0.14
CA ALA A 37 11.26 -8.40 -0.22
C ALA A 37 11.40 -9.73 -0.97
N LEU A 38 12.53 -9.95 -1.66
CA LEU A 38 12.80 -11.14 -2.47
C LEU A 38 13.97 -11.93 -1.89
N PRO A 39 13.72 -12.98 -1.09
CA PRO A 39 14.79 -13.79 -0.53
C PRO A 39 15.52 -14.53 -1.66
N THR A 40 16.83 -14.32 -1.77
CA THR A 40 17.70 -15.07 -2.68
C THR A 40 18.51 -16.10 -1.90
N ARG A 41 18.55 -17.34 -2.37
CA ARG A 41 19.44 -18.39 -1.82
C ARG A 41 20.67 -18.54 -2.70
N ALA A 42 21.86 -18.55 -2.11
CA ALA A 42 23.08 -18.87 -2.84
C ALA A 42 23.29 -20.39 -2.78
N GLU A 43 23.19 -21.07 -3.93
CA GLU A 43 23.56 -22.48 -4.06
C GLU A 43 24.78 -22.58 -4.99
N GLY A 44 25.96 -22.74 -4.38
CA GLY A 44 27.23 -22.81 -5.09
C GLY A 44 27.55 -21.53 -5.88
N LYS A 45 27.61 -21.64 -7.22
CA LYS A 45 27.96 -20.54 -8.14
C LYS A 45 26.72 -19.81 -8.70
N SER A 46 25.53 -20.22 -8.28
CA SER A 46 24.25 -19.70 -8.77
C SER A 46 23.40 -19.15 -7.63
N ASN A 47 22.80 -17.99 -7.88
CA ASN A 47 21.77 -17.46 -7.01
C ASN A 47 20.42 -18.00 -7.48
N LEU A 48 19.70 -18.61 -6.56
CA LEU A 48 18.33 -19.09 -6.72
C LEU A 48 17.35 -18.03 -6.23
N VAL A 49 16.23 -17.94 -6.92
CA VAL A 49 15.15 -17.01 -6.66
C VAL A 49 13.85 -17.79 -6.70
N ASP A 50 12.97 -17.48 -5.76
CA ASP A 50 11.59 -17.96 -5.77
C ASP A 50 10.82 -17.30 -6.93
N PHE A 51 10.43 -18.12 -7.91
CA PHE A 51 9.79 -17.63 -9.13
C PHE A 51 8.41 -17.03 -8.89
N GLU A 52 7.58 -17.63 -8.03
CA GLU A 52 6.22 -17.17 -7.79
C GLU A 52 6.22 -15.81 -7.09
N ARG A 53 7.09 -15.66 -6.08
CA ARG A 53 7.27 -14.37 -5.38
C ARG A 53 7.85 -13.29 -6.29
N LEU A 54 8.78 -13.65 -7.17
CA LEU A 54 9.35 -12.72 -8.13
C LEU A 54 8.30 -12.17 -9.11
N VAL A 55 7.41 -13.04 -9.62
CA VAL A 55 6.34 -12.65 -10.53
C VAL A 55 5.34 -11.73 -9.81
N ALA A 56 4.89 -12.10 -8.61
CA ALA A 56 3.95 -11.30 -7.82
C ALA A 56 4.52 -9.91 -7.51
N HIS A 57 5.76 -9.85 -7.00
CA HIS A 57 6.41 -8.60 -6.67
C HIS A 57 6.62 -7.70 -7.91
N ARG A 58 6.96 -8.28 -9.06
CA ARG A 58 7.10 -7.53 -10.31
C ARG A 58 5.76 -7.03 -10.84
N ALA A 59 4.67 -7.80 -10.72
CA ALA A 59 3.33 -7.37 -11.11
C ALA A 59 2.83 -6.18 -10.27
N GLU A 60 3.19 -6.15 -8.98
CA GLU A 60 2.83 -5.05 -8.08
C GLU A 60 3.69 -3.78 -8.30
N ASN A 61 4.99 -3.95 -8.52
CA ASN A 61 5.93 -2.83 -8.55
C ASN A 61 6.21 -2.28 -9.95
N ILE A 62 6.02 -3.09 -11.00
CA ILE A 62 6.27 -2.69 -12.37
C ILE A 62 4.91 -2.54 -13.03
N ARG A 63 4.58 -1.30 -13.42
CA ARG A 63 3.50 -1.07 -14.39
C ARG A 63 3.95 -1.68 -15.72
N LEU A 64 3.70 -2.97 -15.88
CA LEU A 64 3.84 -3.66 -17.14
C LEU A 64 2.89 -2.97 -18.11
N ARG A 65 3.42 -2.06 -18.93
CA ARG A 65 2.74 -1.71 -20.17
C ARG A 65 2.73 -2.99 -20.98
N THR A 66 1.63 -3.73 -20.91
CA THR A 66 1.27 -4.75 -21.89
C THR A 66 1.05 -4.02 -23.21
N GLY A 67 2.15 -3.57 -23.81
CA GLY A 67 2.16 -3.09 -25.18
C GLY A 67 1.98 -4.31 -26.08
N PRO A 68 1.18 -4.20 -27.15
CA PRO A 68 1.14 -5.25 -28.15
C PRO A 68 2.55 -5.52 -28.65
N ALA A 69 2.89 -6.80 -28.80
CA ALA A 69 4.18 -7.26 -29.31
C ALA A 69 4.54 -6.49 -30.58
N ALA A 70 5.52 -5.59 -30.49
CA ALA A 70 5.99 -4.85 -31.64
C ALA A 70 6.62 -5.84 -32.64
N PRO A 71 6.25 -5.80 -33.94
CA PRO A 71 6.83 -6.68 -34.94
C PRO A 71 8.33 -6.39 -35.06
N ARG A 72 9.15 -7.45 -35.04
CA ARG A 72 10.59 -7.38 -35.30
C ARG A 72 10.83 -6.80 -36.69
N MET A 73 11.21 -5.53 -36.77
CA MET A 73 11.69 -4.92 -38.00
C MET A 73 13.16 -5.32 -38.29
N PRO A 74 13.53 -5.51 -39.57
CA PRO A 74 14.87 -5.93 -39.97
C PRO A 74 15.93 -4.84 -39.72
N ALA A 75 17.16 -5.29 -39.47
CA ALA A 75 18.31 -4.51 -39.01
C ALA A 75 18.81 -3.39 -39.94
N ALA A 76 18.17 -3.15 -41.09
CA ALA A 76 18.64 -2.19 -42.10
C ALA A 76 18.12 -0.75 -41.91
N ALA A 77 17.21 -0.49 -40.97
CA ALA A 77 16.66 0.86 -40.73
C ALA A 77 17.35 1.64 -39.60
N ARG A 78 18.45 1.14 -39.02
CA ARG A 78 19.17 1.78 -37.91
C ARG A 78 20.19 2.85 -38.32
N ALA A 79 20.41 3.09 -39.61
CA ALA A 79 21.53 3.91 -40.09
C ALA A 79 21.24 5.41 -40.30
N TYR A 80 20.01 5.90 -40.06
CA TYR A 80 19.65 7.31 -40.36
C TYR A 80 18.93 8.06 -39.23
N ALA A 81 19.04 7.60 -37.98
CA ALA A 81 18.49 8.29 -36.81
C ALA A 81 19.54 8.62 -35.74
N ASP A 82 20.80 8.83 -36.15
CA ASP A 82 21.92 9.16 -35.24
C ASP A 82 22.62 10.47 -35.64
N VAL A 83 21.83 11.52 -35.86
CA VAL A 83 22.31 12.92 -35.87
C VAL A 83 21.39 13.74 -34.99
N GLY A 84 21.52 13.49 -33.69
CA GLY A 84 20.70 14.12 -32.66
C GLY A 84 21.20 13.85 -31.24
N SER A 85 22.51 13.62 -31.07
CA SER A 85 23.16 13.64 -29.76
C SER A 85 23.20 15.08 -29.23
N SER A 86 22.04 15.57 -28.80
CA SER A 86 21.93 16.69 -27.88
C SER A 86 22.47 16.20 -26.55
N ARG A 87 23.78 16.42 -26.39
CA ARG A 87 24.58 16.16 -25.20
C ARG A 87 23.76 16.47 -23.95
N PHE A 88 23.60 15.45 -23.13
CA PHE A 88 23.24 15.51 -21.74
C PHE A 88 24.12 16.55 -21.02
N THR A 89 23.67 17.81 -20.96
CA THR A 89 24.16 18.83 -20.04
C THR A 89 23.37 18.72 -18.74
N GLY A 90 23.36 17.52 -18.17
CA GLY A 90 22.92 17.32 -16.79
C GLY A 90 23.98 17.90 -15.88
N SER A 91 23.80 19.16 -15.48
CA SER A 91 24.65 19.79 -14.47
C SER A 91 24.76 18.85 -13.27
N GLN A 92 25.97 18.39 -12.96
CA GLN A 92 26.29 17.57 -11.78
C GLN A 92 25.74 18.20 -10.49
N THR A 93 25.54 19.52 -10.46
CA THR A 93 24.90 20.25 -9.36
C THR A 93 23.43 19.88 -9.16
N ASN A 94 22.68 19.56 -10.22
CA ASN A 94 21.29 19.10 -10.10
C ASN A 94 21.18 17.70 -9.52
N GLY A 95 22.17 16.82 -9.78
CA GLY A 95 22.25 15.50 -9.15
C GLY A 95 22.59 15.60 -7.67
N ALA A 96 23.58 16.44 -7.33
CA ALA A 96 23.99 16.69 -5.95
C ALA A 96 22.88 17.34 -5.10
N ALA A 97 22.14 18.31 -5.65
CA ALA A 97 21.01 18.94 -4.97
C ALA A 97 19.86 17.96 -4.72
N ARG A 98 19.53 17.10 -5.69
CA ARG A 98 18.52 16.04 -5.50
C ARG A 98 18.93 15.04 -4.44
N LYS A 99 20.20 14.64 -4.40
CA LYS A 99 20.72 13.74 -3.38
C LYS A 99 20.70 14.40 -1.99
N ALA A 100 21.10 15.67 -1.89
CA ALA A 100 21.05 16.41 -0.64
C ALA A 100 19.62 16.59 -0.12
N ASN A 101 18.65 16.84 -1.00
CA ASN A 101 17.23 16.92 -0.63
C ASN A 101 16.70 15.56 -0.16
N ALA A 102 17.00 14.47 -0.88
CA ALA A 102 16.61 13.13 -0.45
C ALA A 102 17.23 12.74 0.91
N ASP A 103 18.51 13.07 1.10
CA ASP A 103 19.22 12.84 2.37
C ASP A 103 18.68 13.74 3.50
N ALA A 104 18.11 14.91 3.19
CA ALA A 104 17.44 15.78 4.16
C ALA A 104 16.06 15.22 4.53
N GLU A 105 15.26 14.80 3.56
CA GLU A 105 13.96 14.16 3.77
C GLU A 105 14.09 12.88 4.60
N LEU A 106 15.10 12.05 4.34
CA LEU A 106 15.37 10.85 5.15
C LEU A 106 15.73 11.17 6.60
N ARG A 107 16.50 12.24 6.83
CA ARG A 107 16.84 12.70 8.19
C ARG A 107 15.63 13.27 8.92
N GLU A 108 14.73 13.95 8.21
CA GLU A 108 13.48 14.45 8.76
C GLU A 108 12.54 13.30 9.15
N MET A 109 12.44 12.26 8.31
CA MET A 109 11.70 11.04 8.64
C MET A 109 12.29 10.29 9.84
N ASP A 110 13.63 10.17 9.95
CA ASP A 110 14.27 9.57 11.13
C ASP A 110 14.03 10.40 12.40
N LEU A 111 14.08 11.73 12.31
CA LEU A 111 13.71 12.62 13.42
C LEU A 111 12.24 12.46 13.83
N ALA A 112 11.32 12.34 12.86
CA ALA A 112 9.90 12.12 13.11
C ALA A 112 9.64 10.73 13.75
N LEU A 113 10.38 9.71 13.33
CA LEU A 113 10.33 8.37 13.93
C LEU A 113 10.82 8.40 15.39
N ARG A 114 11.95 9.06 15.66
CA ARG A 114 12.47 9.23 17.04
C ARG A 114 11.53 10.06 17.92
N ARG A 115 10.82 11.03 17.34
CA ARG A 115 9.78 11.82 18.01
C ARG A 115 8.45 11.06 18.15
N LYS A 116 8.36 9.82 17.66
CA LYS A 116 7.14 9.00 17.65
C LYS A 116 5.95 9.67 16.94
N GLN A 117 6.25 10.52 15.97
CA GLN A 117 5.25 11.24 15.18
C GLN A 117 4.83 10.44 13.94
N LEU A 118 5.53 9.35 13.62
CA LEU A 118 5.17 8.41 12.58
C LEU A 118 4.52 7.19 13.23
N THR A 119 3.25 6.94 12.93
CA THR A 119 2.57 5.68 13.23
C THR A 119 2.52 4.84 11.96
N VAL A 120 2.79 3.54 12.11
CA VAL A 120 2.75 2.63 10.96
C VAL A 120 1.28 2.47 10.56
N VAL A 121 0.98 2.69 9.29
CA VAL A 121 -0.40 2.60 8.76
C VAL A 121 -1.04 1.24 9.09
N ALA A 122 -0.26 0.17 9.03
CA ALA A 122 -0.71 -1.18 9.39
C ALA A 122 -1.12 -1.31 10.86
N GLU A 123 -0.42 -0.65 11.80
CA GLU A 123 -0.78 -0.67 13.22
C GLU A 123 -2.08 0.10 13.48
N VAL A 124 -2.26 1.23 12.79
CA VAL A 124 -3.50 2.03 12.90
C VAL A 124 -4.70 1.26 12.34
N ASP A 125 -4.55 0.59 11.19
CA ASP A 125 -5.61 -0.23 10.60
C ASP A 125 -5.96 -1.40 11.52
N GLN A 126 -4.96 -2.12 12.05
CA GLN A 126 -5.17 -3.21 12.99
C GLN A 126 -5.86 -2.73 14.27
N ALA A 127 -5.38 -1.64 14.89
CA ALA A 127 -5.98 -1.06 16.08
C ALA A 127 -7.43 -0.60 15.83
N GLY A 128 -7.72 -0.07 14.63
CA GLY A 128 -9.06 0.29 14.22
C GLY A 128 -10.00 -0.91 14.14
N ARG A 129 -9.56 -2.00 13.52
CA ARG A 129 -10.34 -3.26 13.44
C ARG A 129 -10.58 -3.85 14.83
N ASP A 130 -9.56 -3.87 15.67
CA ASP A 130 -9.65 -4.39 17.03
C ASP A 130 -10.60 -3.54 17.89
N ALA A 131 -10.55 -2.22 17.77
CA ALA A 131 -11.47 -1.32 18.47
C ALA A 131 -12.94 -1.56 18.07
N VAL A 132 -13.22 -1.77 16.77
CA VAL A 132 -14.57 -2.08 16.29
C VAL A 132 -15.05 -3.43 16.81
N ALA A 133 -14.19 -4.45 16.81
CA ALA A 133 -14.51 -5.77 17.35
C ALA A 133 -14.79 -5.71 18.87
N LEU A 134 -13.96 -4.99 19.63
CA LEU A 134 -14.17 -4.77 21.06
C LEU A 134 -15.49 -4.05 21.33
N MET A 135 -15.79 -3.01 20.56
CA MET A 135 -17.06 -2.27 20.67
C MET A 135 -18.26 -3.19 20.43
N GLN A 136 -18.25 -4.01 19.37
CA GLN A 136 -19.34 -4.96 19.08
C GLN A 136 -19.52 -5.96 20.23
N SER A 137 -18.44 -6.53 20.75
CA SER A 137 -18.49 -7.45 21.89
C SER A 137 -19.02 -6.78 23.18
N ALA A 138 -18.77 -5.49 23.36
CA ALA A 138 -19.26 -4.72 24.50
C ALA A 138 -20.77 -4.49 24.38
N PHE A 139 -21.26 -4.15 23.19
CA PHE A 139 -22.70 -4.01 22.93
C PHE A 139 -23.45 -5.32 23.14
N GLU A 140 -22.92 -6.45 22.70
CA GLU A 140 -23.57 -7.74 22.93
C GLU A 140 -23.74 -8.04 24.42
N ARG A 141 -22.69 -7.85 25.22
CA ARG A 141 -22.75 -8.01 26.69
C ARG A 141 -23.71 -7.03 27.35
N ALA A 142 -23.74 -5.78 26.88
CA ALA A 142 -24.66 -4.78 27.39
C ALA A 142 -26.12 -5.15 27.10
N VAL A 143 -26.42 -5.65 25.89
CA VAL A 143 -27.76 -6.11 25.51
C VAL A 143 -28.24 -7.26 26.40
N GLU A 144 -27.38 -8.23 26.71
CA GLU A 144 -27.75 -9.34 27.60
C GLU A 144 -28.08 -8.84 29.02
N THR A 145 -27.31 -7.87 29.52
CA THR A 145 -27.51 -7.28 30.86
C THR A 145 -28.80 -6.45 30.92
N GLU A 146 -29.03 -5.60 29.93
CA GLU A 146 -30.21 -4.74 29.85
C GLU A 146 -31.49 -5.54 29.59
N ALA A 147 -31.43 -6.61 28.77
CA ALA A 147 -32.58 -7.46 28.54
C ALA A 147 -33.08 -8.10 29.85
N ALA A 148 -32.17 -8.61 30.69
CA ALA A 148 -32.52 -9.16 31.99
C ALA A 148 -33.10 -8.09 32.93
N ALA A 149 -32.51 -6.90 32.97
CA ALA A 149 -33.00 -5.79 33.80
C ALA A 149 -34.41 -5.33 33.38
N LEU A 150 -34.67 -5.21 32.07
CA LEU A 150 -35.96 -4.81 31.52
C LEU A 150 -37.03 -5.89 31.72
N ALA A 151 -36.68 -7.17 31.55
CA ALA A 151 -37.58 -8.29 31.83
C ALA A 151 -38.04 -8.29 33.29
N MET A 152 -37.11 -8.10 34.23
CA MET A 152 -37.42 -8.00 35.66
C MET A 152 -38.26 -6.78 36.02
N LYS A 153 -37.95 -5.61 35.42
CA LYS A 153 -38.59 -4.34 35.78
C LYS A 153 -40.01 -4.22 35.22
N TYR A 154 -40.25 -4.72 34.00
CA TYR A 154 -41.50 -4.52 33.28
C TYR A 154 -42.29 -5.81 33.05
N GLY A 155 -41.78 -6.96 33.52
CA GLY A 155 -42.42 -8.27 33.32
C GLY A 155 -42.44 -8.73 31.86
N TRP A 156 -41.56 -8.17 31.03
CA TRP A 156 -41.46 -8.53 29.62
C TRP A 156 -40.74 -9.85 29.42
N ASP A 157 -41.07 -10.57 28.34
CA ASP A 157 -40.31 -11.75 27.94
C ASP A 157 -38.88 -11.36 27.54
N GLU A 158 -37.92 -11.85 28.30
CA GLU A 158 -36.49 -11.55 28.15
C GLU A 158 -35.98 -11.90 26.74
N ARG A 159 -36.47 -12.98 26.15
CA ARG A 159 -36.08 -13.40 24.80
C ARG A 159 -36.52 -12.37 23.76
N THR A 160 -37.74 -11.87 23.86
CA THR A 160 -38.29 -10.84 22.98
C THR A 160 -37.55 -9.51 23.14
N VAL A 161 -37.27 -9.08 24.38
CA VAL A 161 -36.51 -7.85 24.65
C VAL A 161 -35.10 -7.94 24.10
N ARG A 162 -34.39 -9.06 24.33
CA ARG A 162 -33.06 -9.31 23.79
C ARG A 162 -33.05 -9.20 22.27
N LEU A 163 -34.04 -9.78 21.58
CA LEU A 163 -34.13 -9.73 20.12
C LEU A 163 -34.38 -8.31 19.60
N ALA A 164 -35.25 -7.55 20.28
CA ALA A 164 -35.52 -6.15 19.96
C ALA A 164 -34.25 -5.29 20.14
N LEU A 165 -33.54 -5.45 21.25
CA LEU A 165 -32.28 -4.73 21.52
C LEU A 165 -31.17 -5.11 20.53
N LYS A 166 -31.00 -6.39 20.18
CA LYS A 166 -30.04 -6.81 19.14
C LYS A 166 -30.36 -6.16 17.79
N THR A 167 -31.64 -6.09 17.44
CA THR A 167 -32.09 -5.43 16.21
C THR A 167 -31.83 -3.92 16.25
N PHE A 168 -32.06 -3.29 17.39
CA PHE A 168 -31.75 -1.87 17.61
C PHE A 168 -30.25 -1.59 17.47
N THR A 169 -29.40 -2.37 18.12
CA THR A 169 -27.93 -2.25 18.01
C THR A 169 -27.48 -2.39 16.56
N ARG A 170 -27.97 -3.40 15.82
CA ARG A 170 -27.65 -3.58 14.41
C ARG A 170 -28.04 -2.35 13.58
N ARG A 171 -29.23 -1.81 13.79
CA ARG A 171 -29.69 -0.60 13.09
C ARG A 171 -28.85 0.63 13.43
N GLY A 172 -28.46 0.77 14.69
CA GLY A 172 -27.53 1.83 15.13
C GLY A 172 -26.18 1.74 14.42
N LEU A 173 -25.61 0.54 14.30
CA LEU A 173 -24.35 0.31 13.59
C LEU A 173 -24.45 0.60 12.08
N GLU A 174 -25.58 0.28 11.44
CA GLU A 174 -25.83 0.64 10.04
C GLU A 174 -25.86 2.16 9.83
N VAL A 175 -26.53 2.90 10.71
CA VAL A 175 -26.57 4.37 10.67
C VAL A 175 -25.19 4.94 10.91
N PHE A 176 -24.47 4.45 11.92
CA PHE A 176 -23.09 4.86 12.21
C PHE A 176 -22.17 4.64 11.02
N ASN A 177 -22.21 3.47 10.38
CA ASN A 177 -21.37 3.17 9.21
C ASN A 177 -21.62 4.17 8.07
N ARG A 178 -22.89 4.43 7.73
CA ARG A 178 -23.25 5.42 6.72
C ARG A 178 -22.69 6.81 7.05
N GLU A 179 -22.88 7.29 8.28
CA GLU A 179 -22.35 8.59 8.70
C GLU A 179 -20.81 8.67 8.62
N ILE A 180 -20.12 7.58 8.93
CA ILE A 180 -18.66 7.51 8.78
C ILE A 180 -18.25 7.57 7.31
N LEU A 181 -18.93 6.81 6.43
CA LEU A 181 -18.66 6.85 4.99
C LEU A 181 -18.89 8.25 4.41
N ASP A 182 -19.99 8.90 4.78
CA ASP A 182 -20.32 10.25 4.32
C ASP A 182 -19.24 11.27 4.75
N ARG A 183 -18.73 11.14 5.99
CA ARG A 183 -17.61 11.96 6.48
C ARG A 183 -16.29 11.68 5.75
N LEU A 184 -15.98 10.41 5.48
CA LEU A 184 -14.78 10.04 4.73
C LEU A 184 -14.83 10.56 3.29
N ASP A 185 -15.99 10.52 2.66
CA ASP A 185 -16.19 11.06 1.32
C ASP A 185 -16.12 12.59 1.29
N ALA A 186 -16.55 13.27 2.34
CA ALA A 186 -16.35 14.71 2.48
C ALA A 186 -14.86 15.07 2.59
N ILE A 187 -14.11 14.37 3.46
CA ILE A 187 -12.66 14.57 3.62
C ILE A 187 -11.90 14.33 2.31
N ARG A 188 -12.28 13.28 1.56
CA ARG A 188 -11.69 13.00 0.24
C ARG A 188 -11.94 14.13 -0.74
N ARG A 189 -13.18 14.62 -0.82
CA ARG A 189 -13.55 15.75 -1.68
C ARG A 189 -12.78 17.02 -1.32
N ASP A 190 -12.64 17.34 -0.03
CA ASP A 190 -11.88 18.50 0.42
C ASP A 190 -10.41 18.40 0.04
N ARG A 191 -9.83 17.19 0.17
CA ARG A 191 -8.44 16.93 -0.23
C ARG A 191 -8.24 17.05 -1.74
N ASP A 192 -9.13 16.44 -2.54
CA ASP A 192 -9.05 16.51 -4.00
C ASP A 192 -9.23 17.96 -4.50
N ALA A 193 -10.08 18.74 -3.82
CA ALA A 193 -10.25 20.17 -4.10
C ALA A 193 -8.99 20.98 -3.76
N ALA A 194 -8.34 20.70 -2.62
CA ALA A 194 -7.09 21.35 -2.24
C ALA A 194 -5.92 21.00 -3.19
N GLU A 195 -5.83 19.73 -3.62
CA GLU A 195 -4.84 19.29 -4.61
C GLU A 195 -5.10 19.92 -5.99
N ALA A 196 -6.37 20.10 -6.39
CA ALA A 196 -6.75 20.76 -7.65
C ALA A 196 -6.55 22.29 -7.62
N ALA A 197 -6.66 22.93 -6.46
CA ALA A 197 -6.42 24.36 -6.29
C ALA A 197 -4.92 24.74 -6.33
N GLY A 198 -4.01 23.76 -6.28
CA GLY A 198 -2.57 23.99 -6.33
C GLY A 198 -2.01 24.70 -5.10
N GLU A 199 -2.77 24.77 -4.00
CA GLU A 199 -2.27 25.30 -2.74
C GLU A 199 -1.32 24.29 -2.10
N PRO A 200 -0.06 24.66 -1.81
CA PRO A 200 0.77 23.83 -0.96
C PRO A 200 0.09 23.78 0.40
N LEU A 201 -0.31 22.58 0.84
CA LEU A 201 -0.84 22.31 2.16
C LEU A 201 0.14 22.85 3.22
N ASN A 202 -0.05 24.09 3.63
CA ASN A 202 0.75 24.73 4.66
C ASN A 202 0.33 24.08 5.98
N ARG A 203 1.00 22.97 6.33
CA ARG A 203 0.87 22.28 7.61
C ARG A 203 1.53 23.10 8.73
N SER A 204 1.07 24.33 8.94
CA SER A 204 1.38 25.08 10.14
C SER A 204 0.16 25.91 10.50
N GLU A 205 -0.79 25.27 11.18
CA GLU A 205 -1.69 25.87 12.18
C GLU A 205 -2.66 24.80 12.66
N ALA A 206 -2.12 23.81 13.39
CA ALA A 206 -2.95 23.08 14.35
C ALA A 206 -3.20 24.03 15.52
N SER A 207 -4.36 24.70 15.47
CA SER A 207 -4.89 25.51 16.55
C SER A 207 -4.94 24.68 17.86
N PRO A 208 -4.42 25.19 18.99
CA PRO A 208 -4.57 24.53 20.27
C PRO A 208 -6.01 24.69 20.74
N LEU A 209 -6.75 23.59 20.83
CA LEU A 209 -8.04 23.58 21.51
C LEU A 209 -7.78 23.70 23.02
N GLN A 210 -8.37 24.74 23.60
CA GLN A 210 -8.63 24.92 25.03
C GLN A 210 -9.63 23.89 25.54
#